data_AF-A0A7H8KS24-F1
#
_entry.id   AF-A0A7H8KS24-F1
#
_cell.length_a   1.000
_cell.length_b   1.000
_cell.length_c   1.000
_cell.angle_alpha   90.00
_cell.angle_beta   90.00
_cell.angle_gamma   90.00
#
_symmetry.space_group_name_H-M   'P 1'
#
loop_
_entity.id
_entity.type
_entity.pdbx_description
1 polymer ?
#
loop_
_entity_poly.entity_id
_entity_poly.type
_entity_poly.pdbx_seq_one_letter_code
_entity_poly.pdbx_strand_id
1 'polypeptide(L)'
;MTNTNLIRCGRVPFSAVRAATADLLGTSSELASSAAELGMIAEVGPWAVRLREGRRTAMEVYEYGELLDVVVESSLGGSGLRGARRGPAGRPGGGPVSCAWGRLPPCGAPPSVHFLAGGLRRRPTGADTVRTAGRFWFGSVAGEFRWARLPAAVGCACAGRPIQGRAA
;
A
#
# COMPACT_ATOMS: atom_id res chain seq x y z
N MET A 1 13.39 19.65 -10.21
CA MET A 1 12.80 18.31 -10.07
C MET A 1 11.77 18.35 -8.94
N THR A 2 10.49 18.40 -9.29
CA THR A 2 9.39 18.56 -8.33
C THR A 2 9.20 17.27 -7.55
N ASN A 3 9.47 17.32 -6.25
CA ASN A 3 9.58 16.17 -5.35
C ASN A 3 8.16 15.59 -5.06
N THR A 4 7.70 14.61 -5.85
CA THR A 4 6.38 13.95 -5.78
C THR A 4 6.25 12.99 -4.59
N ASN A 5 6.61 13.44 -3.39
CA ASN A 5 6.56 12.60 -2.18
C ASN A 5 5.40 12.96 -1.24
N LEU A 6 4.41 13.73 -1.70
CA LEU A 6 3.21 14.09 -0.96
C LEU A 6 1.97 13.75 -1.80
N ILE A 7 1.07 12.93 -1.28
CA ILE A 7 -0.20 12.57 -1.93
C ILE A 7 -1.36 12.88 -0.99
N ARG A 8 -2.44 13.40 -1.56
CA ARG A 8 -3.70 13.60 -0.83
C ARG A 8 -4.34 12.24 -0.56
N CYS A 9 -4.67 11.97 0.70
CA CYS A 9 -5.46 10.79 1.04
C CYS A 9 -6.85 10.94 0.43
N GLY A 10 -7.13 10.09 -0.56
CA GLY A 10 -8.47 9.95 -1.11
C GLY A 10 -9.44 9.57 0.00
N ARG A 11 -10.61 10.22 0.02
CA ARG A 11 -11.72 9.73 0.83
C ARG A 11 -12.31 8.55 0.08
N VAL A 12 -12.67 7.49 0.79
CA VAL A 12 -13.58 6.46 0.28
C VAL A 12 -14.80 7.16 -0.33
N PRO A 13 -15.03 7.07 -1.66
CA PRO A 13 -16.32 7.44 -2.21
C PRO A 13 -17.34 6.42 -1.69
N PHE A 14 -18.51 6.94 -1.32
CA PHE A 14 -19.63 6.21 -0.72
C PHE A 14 -19.99 4.89 -1.44
N SER A 15 -20.41 3.89 -0.67
CA SER A 15 -21.82 3.48 -0.48
C SER A 15 -21.81 2.01 -0.09
N ALA A 16 -22.46 1.67 1.01
CA ALA A 16 -22.89 0.29 1.24
C ALA A 16 -23.96 -0.06 0.19
N VAL A 17 -23.57 -0.23 -1.06
CA VAL A 17 -24.31 -1.14 -1.93
C VAL A 17 -24.02 -2.50 -1.34
N ARG A 18 -24.94 -2.88 -0.44
CA ARG A 18 -25.21 -4.22 0.07
C ARG A 18 -24.23 -5.21 -0.56
N ALA A 19 -23.15 -5.51 0.16
CA ALA A 19 -22.41 -6.73 -0.09
C ALA A 19 -23.49 -7.81 -0.03
N ALA A 20 -23.90 -8.27 -1.21
CA ALA A 20 -24.82 -9.36 -1.31
C ALA A 20 -24.17 -10.46 -0.48
N THR A 21 -24.84 -10.84 0.60
CA THR A 21 -24.66 -12.15 1.20
C THR A 21 -24.83 -13.12 0.04
N ALA A 22 -23.71 -13.54 -0.53
CA ALA A 22 -23.67 -14.69 -1.40
C ALA A 22 -24.05 -15.84 -0.49
N ASP A 23 -25.34 -16.18 -0.56
CA ASP A 23 -25.88 -17.37 0.06
C ASP A 23 -25.02 -18.56 -0.37
N LEU A 24 -24.42 -19.16 0.65
CA LEU A 24 -23.89 -20.51 0.59
C LEU A 24 -25.03 -21.44 0.22
N LEU A 25 -24.93 -22.13 -0.92
CA LEU A 25 -25.02 -23.59 -1.08
C LEU A 25 -25.17 -23.95 -2.56
N GLY A 26 -24.24 -24.76 -3.08
CA GLY A 26 -24.40 -25.36 -4.41
C GLY A 26 -23.09 -25.73 -5.12
N THR A 27 -22.35 -26.67 -4.53
CA THR A 27 -21.39 -27.59 -5.17
C THR A 27 -21.09 -27.44 -6.67
N SER A 28 -19.83 -27.14 -7.01
CA SER A 28 -19.03 -28.05 -7.85
C SER A 28 -17.55 -27.94 -7.48
N SER A 29 -16.99 -29.08 -7.10
CA SER A 29 -15.58 -29.29 -6.81
C SER A 29 -14.73 -29.24 -8.08
N GLU A 30 -13.47 -28.82 -7.91
CA GLU A 30 -12.30 -29.28 -8.67
C GLU A 30 -11.97 -28.60 -10.02
N LEU A 31 -11.19 -27.51 -9.95
CA LEU A 31 -9.95 -27.28 -10.73
C LEU A 31 -9.41 -25.86 -10.44
N ALA A 32 -8.53 -25.75 -9.44
CA ALA A 32 -7.38 -24.82 -9.37
C ALA A 32 -6.82 -24.79 -7.94
N SER A 33 -6.41 -25.95 -7.44
CA SER A 33 -5.38 -26.00 -6.39
C SER A 33 -4.07 -25.52 -7.02
N SER A 34 -3.63 -24.30 -6.70
CA SER A 34 -2.23 -23.80 -6.70
C SER A 34 -2.08 -22.27 -6.69
N ALA A 35 -3.15 -21.46 -6.78
CA ALA A 35 -3.04 -20.00 -6.82
C ALA A 35 -3.00 -19.29 -5.45
N ALA A 36 -2.99 -20.05 -4.34
CA ALA A 36 -3.32 -19.59 -2.99
C ALA A 36 -2.15 -19.55 -2.00
N GLU A 37 -0.90 -19.51 -2.47
CA GLU A 37 0.24 -19.37 -1.57
C GLU A 37 1.10 -18.15 -1.88
N LEU A 38 0.44 -17.01 -2.09
CA LEU A 38 1.09 -15.73 -1.89
C LEU A 38 0.27 -14.87 -0.95
N GLY A 39 0.93 -14.66 0.19
CA GLY A 39 0.32 -14.27 1.44
C GLY A 39 -0.32 -12.90 1.39
N MET A 40 -1.46 -12.82 2.05
CA MET A 40 -1.95 -11.55 2.56
C MET A 40 -0.81 -10.83 3.32
N ILE A 41 -0.46 -9.64 2.88
CA ILE A 41 0.56 -8.79 3.51
C ILE A 41 -0.05 -8.05 4.70
N ALA A 42 -1.26 -7.51 4.51
CA ALA A 42 -1.96 -6.72 5.49
C ALA A 42 -3.46 -6.78 5.29
N GLU A 43 -4.20 -6.69 6.40
CA GLU A 43 -5.61 -6.36 6.44
C GLU A 43 -5.80 -5.28 7.49
N VAL A 44 -6.23 -4.10 7.06
CA VAL A 44 -6.37 -2.92 7.92
C VAL A 44 -7.60 -2.16 7.46
N GLY A 45 -8.59 -2.04 8.34
CA GLY A 45 -9.77 -1.29 7.96
C GLY A 45 -10.55 -2.02 6.86
N PRO A 46 -11.07 -1.28 5.87
CA PRO A 46 -11.66 -1.87 4.68
C PRO A 46 -10.63 -2.34 3.64
N TRP A 47 -9.33 -2.22 3.92
CA TRP A 47 -8.28 -2.50 2.95
C TRP A 47 -7.60 -3.83 3.20
N ALA A 48 -7.40 -4.57 2.12
CA ALA A 48 -6.58 -5.77 2.11
C ALA A 48 -5.44 -5.60 1.11
N VAL A 49 -4.28 -6.15 1.45
CA VAL A 49 -3.08 -6.10 0.61
C VAL A 49 -2.57 -7.50 0.40
N ARG A 50 -2.37 -7.88 -0.86
CA ARG A 50 -1.94 -9.22 -1.25
C ARG A 50 -0.72 -9.14 -2.15
N LEU A 51 0.17 -10.12 -2.00
CA LEU A 51 1.23 -10.33 -2.97
C LEU A 51 0.74 -11.29 -4.05
N ARG A 52 1.11 -11.03 -5.30
CA ARG A 52 0.91 -11.93 -6.42
C ARG A 52 2.22 -12.12 -7.14
N GLU A 53 2.51 -13.36 -7.48
CA GLU A 53 3.58 -13.72 -8.39
C GLU A 53 2.97 -13.97 -9.75
N GLY A 54 3.83 -13.80 -10.74
CA GLY A 54 3.56 -13.99 -12.15
C GLY A 54 4.85 -13.69 -12.87
N ARG A 55 4.78 -13.21 -14.11
CA ARG A 55 5.99 -12.77 -14.83
C ARG A 55 6.77 -11.69 -14.07
N ARG A 56 6.08 -10.88 -13.27
CA ARG A 56 6.65 -9.95 -12.30
C ARG A 56 5.80 -9.97 -11.04
N THR A 57 6.46 -9.91 -9.89
CA THR A 57 5.80 -9.77 -8.60
C THR A 57 4.99 -8.47 -8.57
N ALA A 58 3.79 -8.53 -8.02
CA ALA A 58 2.93 -7.38 -7.84
C ALA A 58 2.28 -7.38 -6.44
N MET A 59 2.11 -6.19 -5.88
CA MET A 59 1.28 -5.96 -4.71
C MET A 59 -0.07 -5.42 -5.15
N GLU A 60 -1.12 -6.15 -4.83
CA GLU A 60 -2.51 -5.75 -5.06
C GLU A 60 -3.05 -5.11 -3.79
N VAL A 61 -3.73 -3.99 -3.94
CA VAL A 61 -4.42 -3.27 -2.86
C VAL A 61 -5.90 -3.28 -3.17
N TYR A 62 -6.68 -3.75 -2.21
CA TYR A 62 -8.12 -3.87 -2.29
C TYR A 62 -8.80 -2.94 -1.31
N GLU A 63 -10.03 -2.54 -1.63
CA GLU A 63 -10.94 -1.78 -0.78
C GLU A 63 -12.31 -2.46 -0.80
N TYR A 64 -12.78 -2.96 0.35
CA TYR A 64 -14.00 -3.75 0.47
C TYR A 64 -14.07 -4.95 -0.50
N GLY A 65 -12.93 -5.57 -0.79
CA GLY A 65 -12.82 -6.69 -1.74
C GLY A 65 -12.66 -6.28 -3.20
N GLU A 66 -12.85 -5.01 -3.55
CA GLU A 66 -12.65 -4.48 -4.89
C GLU A 66 -11.20 -4.06 -5.12
N LEU A 67 -10.65 -4.36 -6.29
CA LEU A 67 -9.26 -4.05 -6.62
C LEU A 67 -9.09 -2.54 -6.81
N LEU A 68 -8.38 -1.90 -5.88
CA LEU A 68 -8.16 -0.46 -5.88
C LEU A 68 -6.91 -0.07 -6.66
N ASP A 69 -5.82 -0.82 -6.48
CA ASP A 69 -4.52 -0.49 -7.06
C ASP A 69 -3.59 -1.71 -7.19
N VAL A 70 -2.74 -1.72 -8.23
CA VAL A 70 -1.75 -2.81 -8.46
C VAL A 70 -0.37 -2.26 -8.67
N VAL A 71 0.55 -2.49 -7.72
CA VAL A 71 1.94 -2.04 -7.79
C VAL A 71 2.83 -3.16 -8.29
N VAL A 72 3.45 -3.01 -9.45
CA VAL A 72 4.32 -4.05 -10.04
C VAL A 72 5.80 -3.76 -9.76
N GLU A 73 6.57 -4.80 -9.51
CA GLU A 73 8.02 -4.73 -9.38
C GLU A 73 8.66 -4.15 -10.65
N SER A 74 9.62 -3.24 -10.48
CA SER A 74 10.29 -2.59 -11.60
C SER A 74 11.73 -2.25 -11.24
N SER A 75 12.63 -2.40 -12.23
CA SER A 75 14.05 -2.05 -12.13
C SER A 75 14.35 -0.56 -12.37
N LEU A 76 13.38 0.24 -12.80
CA LEU A 76 13.58 1.65 -13.20
C LEU A 76 13.75 2.64 -12.02
N GLY A 77 14.00 2.16 -10.81
CA GLY A 77 14.40 2.97 -9.66
C GLY A 77 13.27 3.74 -8.95
N GLY A 78 13.51 4.04 -7.67
CA GLY A 78 12.85 5.09 -6.89
C GLY A 78 11.41 4.83 -6.43
N SER A 79 11.29 4.40 -5.17
CA SER A 79 10.09 4.33 -4.33
C SER A 79 9.23 5.59 -4.36
N GLY A 80 8.11 5.53 -5.08
CA GLY A 80 7.07 6.54 -4.98
C GLY A 80 6.01 6.09 -3.99
N LEU A 81 5.58 7.01 -3.13
CA LEU A 81 4.22 6.97 -2.60
C LEU A 81 3.28 6.89 -3.80
N ARG A 82 2.48 5.83 -3.91
CA ARG A 82 1.59 5.65 -5.08
C ARG A 82 0.14 5.94 -4.73
N GLY A 83 -0.28 5.48 -3.56
CA GLY A 83 -1.63 5.67 -3.07
C GLY A 83 -1.64 6.02 -1.60
N ALA A 84 -2.69 6.74 -1.22
CA ALA A 84 -3.03 7.01 0.17
C ALA A 84 -4.55 7.09 0.30
N ARG A 85 -5.08 6.51 1.38
CA ARG A 85 -6.51 6.48 1.69
C ARG A 85 -6.74 6.80 3.15
N ARG A 86 -7.93 7.33 3.43
CA ARG A 86 -8.48 7.46 4.78
C ARG A 86 -9.88 6.90 4.79
N GLY A 87 -10.26 6.22 5.85
CA GLY A 87 -11.49 5.45 5.90
C GLY A 87 -11.89 5.08 7.33
N PRO A 88 -13.09 4.50 7.48
CA PRO A 88 -13.57 4.03 8.77
C PRO A 88 -12.69 2.88 9.29
N ALA A 89 -12.82 2.58 10.58
CA ALA A 89 -12.21 1.39 11.14
C ALA A 89 -12.76 0.11 10.50
N GLY A 90 -11.95 -0.94 10.50
CA GLY A 90 -12.33 -2.25 9.95
C GLY A 90 -13.12 -3.10 10.93
N ARG A 91 -13.15 -2.70 12.20
CA ARG A 91 -13.89 -3.39 13.26
C ARG A 91 -14.90 -2.45 13.92
N PRO A 92 -16.07 -2.96 14.35
CA PRO A 92 -16.99 -2.20 15.21
C PRO A 92 -16.25 -1.63 16.43
N GLY A 93 -16.44 -0.33 16.71
CA GLY A 93 -15.78 0.37 17.82
C GLY A 93 -14.32 0.76 17.58
N GLY A 94 -13.73 0.47 16.41
CA GLY A 94 -12.43 1.02 16.04
C GLY A 94 -12.52 2.49 15.63
N GLY A 95 -11.44 3.25 15.86
CA GLY A 95 -11.29 4.61 15.34
C GLY A 95 -10.89 4.64 13.85
N PRO A 96 -11.06 5.78 13.17
CA PRO A 96 -10.70 5.92 11.76
C PRO A 96 -9.24 5.54 11.51
N VAL A 97 -8.92 5.12 10.30
CA VAL A 97 -7.57 4.71 9.92
C VAL A 97 -7.19 5.34 8.58
N SER A 98 -5.91 5.65 8.44
CA SER A 98 -5.33 6.09 7.17
C SER A 98 -4.21 5.14 6.76
N CYS A 99 -4.09 4.90 5.47
CA CYS A 99 -3.08 4.03 4.91
C CYS A 99 -2.43 4.62 3.67
N ALA A 100 -1.26 4.11 3.33
CA ALA A 100 -0.47 4.49 2.18
C ALA A 100 0.40 3.32 1.74
N TRP A 101 0.80 3.32 0.47
CA TRP A 101 1.60 2.22 -0.08
C TRP A 101 2.46 2.67 -1.24
N GLY A 102 3.41 1.81 -1.58
CA GLY A 102 4.28 2.02 -2.72
C GLY A 102 5.33 0.94 -2.89
N ARG A 103 6.32 1.25 -3.72
CA ARG A 103 7.50 0.41 -3.92
C ARG A 103 8.55 0.75 -2.87
N LEU A 104 9.29 -0.25 -2.43
CA LEU A 104 10.49 -0.05 -1.64
C LEU A 104 11.59 0.59 -2.50
N PRO A 105 12.47 1.39 -1.88
CA PRO A 105 13.67 1.85 -2.56
C PRO A 105 14.54 0.64 -2.94
N PRO A 106 15.47 0.79 -3.91
CA PRO A 106 16.38 -0.30 -4.31
C PRO A 106 17.19 -0.89 -3.14
N CYS A 107 17.39 -0.10 -2.09
CA CYS A 107 18.06 -0.51 -0.85
C CYS A 107 17.25 -1.48 0.02
N GLY A 108 15.97 -1.72 -0.29
CA GLY A 108 15.09 -2.61 0.47
C GLY A 108 14.62 -2.07 1.82
N ALA A 109 15.21 -0.97 2.30
CA ALA A 109 14.84 -0.36 3.58
C ALA A 109 13.40 0.19 3.54
N PRO A 110 12.55 -0.12 4.54
CA PRO A 110 11.22 0.46 4.66
C PRO A 110 11.31 1.99 4.73
N PRO A 111 10.52 2.74 3.92
CA PRO A 111 10.57 4.19 3.98
C PRO A 111 9.87 4.69 5.26
N SER A 112 10.36 5.80 5.80
CA SER A 112 9.62 6.55 6.81
C SER A 112 8.40 7.18 6.15
N VAL A 113 7.19 6.81 6.58
CA VAL A 113 5.93 7.35 6.03
C VAL A 113 5.32 8.28 7.08
N HIS A 114 5.00 9.50 6.67
CA HIS A 114 4.34 10.49 7.52
C HIS A 114 2.95 10.81 7.02
N PHE A 115 1.97 10.71 7.89
CA PHE A 115 0.62 11.16 7.66
C PHE A 115 0.41 12.55 8.27
N LEU A 116 -0.30 13.42 7.55
CA LEU A 116 -0.51 14.81 7.93
C LEU A 116 -2.01 15.12 8.02
N ALA A 117 -2.43 15.59 9.19
CA ALA A 117 -3.78 16.07 9.41
C ALA A 117 -4.00 17.38 8.64
N GLY A 118 -5.27 17.68 8.31
CA GLY A 118 -5.64 18.98 7.74
C GLY A 118 -5.78 20.03 8.84
N GLY A 119 -5.12 21.18 8.71
CA GLY A 119 -5.24 22.31 9.66
C GLY A 119 -4.01 23.21 9.68
N LEU A 120 -4.07 24.33 10.43
CA LEU A 120 -3.00 25.33 10.54
C LEU A 120 -1.69 24.77 11.13
N ARG A 121 -1.76 23.69 11.95
CA ARG A 121 -0.59 23.00 12.49
C ARG A 121 -0.49 21.59 11.93
N ARG A 122 0.27 21.44 10.85
CA ARG A 122 0.58 20.14 10.22
C ARG A 122 1.60 19.38 11.06
N ARG A 123 1.16 18.67 12.10
CA ARG A 123 2.05 17.74 12.82
C ARG A 123 2.17 16.44 12.01
N PRO A 124 3.39 16.05 11.58
CA PRO A 124 3.61 14.73 11.00
C PRO A 124 3.39 13.65 12.07
N THR A 125 2.60 12.65 11.71
CA THR A 125 2.45 11.42 12.48
C THR A 125 3.08 10.29 11.67
N GLY A 126 3.99 9.53 12.27
CA GLY A 126 4.56 8.35 11.63
C GLY A 126 3.49 7.30 11.37
N ALA A 127 3.70 6.45 10.37
CA ALA A 127 2.92 5.22 10.25
C ALA A 127 3.19 4.32 11.48
N ASP A 128 2.14 3.90 12.18
CA ASP A 128 2.24 3.00 13.34
C ASP A 128 2.75 1.62 12.92
N THR A 129 2.48 1.22 11.68
CA THR A 129 2.94 -0.06 11.15
C THR A 129 3.31 0.11 9.69
N VAL A 130 4.53 -0.28 9.33
CA VAL A 130 4.99 -0.44 7.95
C VAL A 130 5.29 -1.91 7.72
N ARG A 131 4.51 -2.56 6.86
CA ARG A 131 4.73 -3.94 6.44
C ARG A 131 5.43 -3.96 5.09
N THR A 132 6.37 -4.88 4.91
CA THR A 132 7.17 -5.01 3.68
C THR A 132 7.06 -6.40 3.10
N ALA A 133 7.05 -6.48 1.77
CA ALA A 133 7.04 -7.74 1.03
C ALA A 133 8.08 -7.67 -0.11
N GLY A 134 9.37 -7.76 0.26
CA GLY A 134 10.52 -7.74 -0.65
C GLY A 134 10.75 -6.41 -1.38
N ARG A 135 9.80 -6.00 -2.23
CA ARG A 135 9.86 -4.83 -3.12
C ARG A 135 8.77 -3.81 -2.90
N PHE A 136 7.84 -4.08 -1.99
CA PHE A 136 6.71 -3.22 -1.71
C PHE A 136 6.58 -2.93 -0.23
N TRP A 137 5.89 -1.84 0.08
CA TRP A 137 5.53 -1.50 1.45
C TRP A 137 4.08 -1.04 1.53
N PHE A 138 3.47 -1.30 2.68
CA PHE A 138 2.17 -0.79 3.08
C PHE A 138 2.27 -0.22 4.50
N GLY A 139 1.86 1.03 4.66
CA GLY A 139 1.90 1.77 5.93
C GLY A 139 0.50 2.16 6.38
N SER A 140 0.20 2.02 7.67
CA SER A 140 -1.07 2.43 8.27
C SER A 140 -0.89 3.17 9.59
N VAL A 141 -1.82 4.07 9.90
CA VAL A 141 -1.86 4.85 11.15
C VAL A 141 -3.30 5.05 11.62
N ALA A 142 -3.53 5.02 12.93
CA ALA A 142 -4.83 5.37 13.49
C ALA A 142 -5.07 6.89 13.38
N GLY A 143 -6.22 7.27 12.82
CA GLY A 143 -6.66 8.65 12.66
C GLY A 143 -7.06 9.03 11.23
N GLU A 144 -7.70 10.17 11.08
CA GLU A 144 -8.03 10.77 9.79
C GLU A 144 -6.93 11.73 9.32
N PHE A 145 -6.14 11.29 8.34
CA PHE A 145 -5.10 12.11 7.76
C PHE A 145 -5.45 12.49 6.33
N ARG A 146 -5.17 13.75 5.97
CA ARG A 146 -5.52 14.27 4.64
C ARG A 146 -4.41 14.08 3.62
N TRP A 147 -3.20 13.84 4.09
CA TRP A 147 -2.03 13.66 3.23
C TRP A 147 -1.14 12.55 3.79
N ALA A 148 -0.49 11.84 2.89
CA ALA A 148 0.64 10.97 3.20
C ALA A 148 1.88 11.53 2.51
N ARG A 149 3.02 11.38 3.16
CA ARG A 149 4.30 11.88 2.68
C ARG A 149 5.42 10.88 2.96
N LEU A 150 6.33 10.74 2.01
CA LEU A 150 7.67 10.22 2.26
C LEU A 150 8.63 11.41 2.45
N PRO A 151 9.45 11.47 3.51
CA PRO A 151 10.60 12.36 3.50
C PRO A 151 11.44 12.06 2.26
N ALA A 152 12.00 13.10 1.63
CA ALA A 152 13.08 12.87 0.69
C ALA A 152 14.14 12.03 1.43
N ALA A 153 14.49 10.88 0.86
CA ALA A 153 15.46 10.00 1.49
C ALA A 153 16.75 10.80 1.72
N VAL A 154 17.05 11.13 2.98
CA VAL A 154 18.36 11.66 3.35
C VAL A 154 19.29 10.48 3.25
N GLY A 155 19.84 10.27 2.05
CA GLY A 155 20.85 9.27 1.76
C GLY A 155 20.44 7.83 2.08
N CYS A 156 19.56 7.20 1.28
CA CYS A 156 19.80 5.76 1.10
C CYS A 156 21.12 5.67 0.33
N ALA A 157 22.18 5.19 1.00
CA ALA A 157 23.54 5.07 0.45
C ALA A 157 23.63 4.27 -0.86
N CYS A 158 22.53 3.66 -1.28
CA CYS A 158 22.38 2.87 -2.50
C CYS A 158 22.04 3.71 -3.74
N ALA A 159 21.86 5.03 -3.62
CA ALA A 159 21.66 5.93 -4.76
C ALA A 159 22.91 6.08 -5.67
N GLY A 160 24.04 5.44 -5.33
CA GLY A 160 25.35 5.64 -5.95
C GLY A 160 25.88 4.52 -6.86
N ARG A 161 25.10 3.54 -7.30
CA ARG A 161 25.58 2.57 -8.31
C ARG A 161 24.68 2.51 -9.54
N PRO A 162 24.96 3.29 -10.59
CA PRO A 162 24.48 2.91 -11.91
C PRO A 162 25.05 1.52 -12.23
N ILE A 163 24.19 0.60 -12.64
CA ILE A 163 24.61 -0.65 -13.27
C ILE A 163 25.29 -0.25 -14.58
N GLN A 164 26.62 -0.11 -14.56
CA GLN A 164 27.40 -0.04 -15.78
C GLN A 164 27.39 -1.44 -16.39
N GLY A 165 26.49 -1.66 -17.33
CA GLY A 165 26.57 -2.78 -18.25
C GLY A 165 27.89 -2.67 -19.01
N ARG A 166 28.83 -3.56 -18.67
CA ARG A 166 30.02 -3.81 -19.48
C ARG A 166 29.56 -4.66 -20.65
N ALA A 167 29.32 -4.03 -21.80
CA ALA A 167 29.34 -4.75 -23.06
C ALA A 167 30.80 -5.05 -23.38
N ALA A 168 31.14 -6.34 -23.45
CA ALA A 168 32.33 -6.86 -24.10
C ALA A 168 31.99 -7.18 -25.56
#